data_AF-A0A357FUG2-F1
#
_entry.id   AF-A0A357FUG2-F1
#
_cell.length_a   1.000
_cell.length_b   1.000
_cell.length_c   1.000
_cell.angle_alpha   90.00
_cell.angle_beta   90.00
_cell.angle_gamma   90.00
#
_symmetry.space_group_name_H-M   'P 1'
#
loop_
_entity.id
_entity.type
_entity.pdbx_description
1 polymer ?
#
loop_
_entity_poly.entity_id
_entity_poly.type
_entity_poly.pdbx_seq_one_letter_code
_entity_poly.pdbx_strand_id
1 'polypeptide(L)'
;MCAVLLGGIVFLTGLLLRKPKPVLLAPPVPKEEPVMAEASRIDPASNTLFATLSHELRTPLNGLLGVAQLMQEELPSENGMAIEGCARHMLAVIGTMVNLSKIQTEWNDLPEYREWVSLHDLMEQIKKDLIFRADLRGLKFELSHQDKSLRLRGDGDHL
;
A
#
# COMPACT_ATOMS: atom_id res chain seq x y z
N MET A 1 -31.10 9.23 -67.79
CA MET A 1 -29.97 9.15 -66.82
C MET A 1 -29.83 10.38 -65.91
N CYS A 2 -30.67 11.43 -65.98
CA CYS A 2 -30.54 12.61 -65.10
C CYS A 2 -31.28 12.54 -63.75
N ALA A 3 -32.30 11.69 -63.58
CA ALA A 3 -33.13 11.71 -62.36
C ALA A 3 -32.46 11.07 -61.12
N VAL A 4 -31.51 10.16 -61.31
CA VAL A 4 -30.86 9.42 -60.19
C VAL A 4 -29.76 10.27 -59.52
N LEU A 5 -29.11 11.17 -60.26
CA LEU A 5 -28.04 12.03 -59.73
C LEU A 5 -28.56 13.15 -58.81
N LEU A 6 -29.76 13.69 -59.08
CA LEU A 6 -30.37 14.74 -58.24
C LEU A 6 -30.83 14.20 -56.88
N GLY A 7 -31.36 12.97 -56.82
CA GLY A 7 -31.77 12.35 -55.56
C GLY A 7 -30.60 12.08 -54.60
N GLY A 8 -29.44 11.68 -55.14
CA GLY A 8 -28.23 11.43 -54.34
C GLY A 8 -27.65 12.69 -53.71
N ILE A 9 -27.65 13.82 -54.43
CA ILE A 9 -27.11 15.09 -53.93
C ILE A 9 -28.00 15.66 -52.82
N VAL A 10 -29.32 15.61 -52.98
CA VAL A 10 -30.27 16.08 -51.94
C VAL A 10 -30.14 15.23 -50.66
N PHE A 11 -29.99 13.91 -50.79
CA PHE A 11 -29.82 13.01 -49.64
C PHE A 11 -28.48 13.24 -48.91
N LEU A 12 -27.38 13.46 -49.65
CA LEU A 12 -26.07 13.74 -49.05
C LEU A 12 -26.06 15.10 -48.33
N THR A 13 -26.66 16.14 -48.90
CA THR A 13 -26.79 17.45 -48.25
C THR A 13 -27.68 17.40 -46.99
N GLY A 14 -28.72 16.56 -46.99
CA GLY A 14 -29.58 16.34 -45.83
C GLY A 14 -28.88 15.58 -44.68
N LEU A 15 -27.97 14.66 -44.99
CA LEU A 15 -27.19 13.93 -43.98
C LEU A 15 -26.11 14.82 -43.34
N LEU A 16 -25.49 15.70 -44.13
CA LEU A 16 -24.45 16.64 -43.69
C LEU A 16 -24.98 17.84 -42.87
N LEU A 17 -26.24 18.23 -43.05
CA LEU A 17 -26.89 19.32 -42.30
C LEU A 17 -27.62 18.84 -41.03
N ARG A 18 -27.51 17.55 -40.67
CA ARG A 18 -28.13 16.99 -39.48
C ARG A 18 -27.38 17.49 -38.23
N LYS A 19 -27.85 18.61 -37.67
CA LYS A 19 -27.31 19.12 -36.40
C LYS A 19 -27.45 18.05 -35.31
N PRO A 20 -26.40 17.79 -34.50
CA PRO A 20 -26.48 16.82 -33.43
C PRO A 20 -27.59 17.23 -32.47
N LYS A 21 -28.40 16.25 -32.01
CA LYS A 21 -29.36 16.49 -30.94
C LYS A 21 -28.61 17.09 -29.75
N PRO A 22 -29.07 18.18 -29.13
CA PRO A 22 -28.43 18.70 -27.94
C PRO A 22 -28.44 17.58 -26.90
N VAL A 23 -27.25 17.19 -26.45
CA VAL A 23 -27.10 16.33 -25.27
C VAL A 23 -27.72 17.12 -24.15
N LEU A 24 -28.90 16.70 -23.71
CA LEU A 24 -29.51 17.22 -22.50
C LEU A 24 -28.54 16.82 -21.38
N LEU A 25 -27.72 17.77 -20.93
CA LEU A 25 -26.93 17.61 -19.72
C LEU A 25 -27.90 17.14 -18.65
N ALA A 26 -27.71 15.93 -18.15
CA ALA A 26 -28.45 15.45 -16.99
C ALA A 26 -28.37 16.53 -15.91
N PRO A 27 -29.46 16.76 -15.14
CA PRO A 27 -29.40 17.71 -14.03
C PRO A 27 -28.16 17.39 -13.19
N PRO A 28 -27.45 18.41 -12.67
CA PRO A 28 -26.29 18.17 -11.83
C PRO A 28 -26.71 17.19 -10.75
N VAL A 29 -26.06 16.03 -10.70
CA VAL A 29 -26.23 15.08 -9.60
C VAL A 29 -26.03 15.92 -8.34
N PRO A 30 -27.02 15.97 -7.42
CA PRO A 30 -26.83 16.70 -6.17
C PRO A 30 -25.53 16.20 -5.58
N LYS A 31 -24.61 17.13 -5.24
CA LYS A 31 -23.39 16.78 -4.54
C LYS A 31 -23.85 16.07 -3.27
N GLU A 32 -23.73 14.75 -3.24
CA GLU A 32 -23.78 14.02 -2.00
C GLU A 32 -22.61 14.57 -1.19
N GLU A 33 -22.90 15.49 -0.27
CA GLU A 33 -21.98 15.73 0.83
C GLU A 33 -21.71 14.35 1.43
N PRO A 34 -20.44 13.92 1.53
CA PRO A 34 -20.17 12.62 2.11
C PRO A 34 -20.53 12.74 3.60
N VAL A 35 -21.75 12.33 3.94
CA VAL A 35 -22.11 11.90 5.29
C VAL A 35 -21.51 10.51 5.48
N MET A 36 -20.18 10.44 5.37
CA MET A 36 -19.39 9.29 5.76
C MET A 36 -18.23 9.80 6.60
N ALA A 37 -18.15 9.17 7.77
CA ALA A 37 -16.99 9.10 8.66
C ALA A 37 -16.93 10.11 9.81
N GLU A 38 -17.85 9.96 10.76
CA GLU A 38 -17.53 10.15 12.19
C GLU A 38 -16.61 9.01 12.73
N ALA A 39 -16.15 8.09 11.88
CA ALA A 39 -15.49 6.84 12.28
C ALA A 39 -13.99 6.73 11.96
N SER A 40 -13.27 7.78 11.55
CA SER A 40 -11.85 7.60 11.17
C SER A 40 -10.91 8.79 11.37
N ARG A 41 -11.25 9.73 12.26
CA ARG A 41 -10.27 10.73 12.69
C ARG A 41 -9.60 10.24 13.98
N ILE A 42 -8.55 9.44 13.84
CA ILE A 42 -7.58 9.31 14.95
C ILE A 42 -6.93 10.70 15.05
N ASP A 43 -7.16 11.35 16.19
CA ASP A 43 -6.69 12.70 16.48
C ASP A 43 -5.16 12.80 16.28
N PRO A 44 -4.61 13.83 15.59
CA PRO A 44 -3.17 14.04 15.46
C PRO A 44 -2.40 13.98 16.80
N ALA A 45 -3.02 14.35 17.92
CA ALA A 45 -2.43 14.15 19.25
C ALA A 45 -2.23 12.66 19.61
N SER A 46 -3.18 11.80 19.21
CA SER A 46 -3.12 10.35 19.39
C SER A 46 -1.98 9.74 18.56
N ASN A 47 -1.72 10.26 17.36
CA ASN A 47 -0.63 9.82 16.49
C ASN A 47 0.77 10.05 17.10
N THR A 48 1.04 11.26 17.61
CA THR A 48 2.29 11.55 18.31
C THR A 48 2.46 10.74 19.61
N LEU A 49 1.36 10.42 20.29
CA LEU A 49 1.37 9.57 21.47
C LEU A 49 1.79 8.14 21.11
N PHE A 50 1.22 7.53 20.06
CA PHE A 50 1.59 6.17 19.66
C PHE A 50 3.04 6.05 19.19
N ALA A 51 3.56 7.04 18.47
CA ALA A 51 4.98 7.08 18.09
C ALA A 51 5.89 7.11 19.33
N THR A 52 5.59 7.98 20.29
CA THR A 52 6.36 8.10 21.54
C THR A 52 6.28 6.82 22.38
N LEU A 53 5.06 6.31 22.61
CA LEU A 53 4.83 5.08 23.36
C LEU A 53 5.49 3.88 22.70
N SER A 54 5.55 3.82 21.37
CA SER A 54 6.25 2.74 20.66
C SER A 54 7.74 2.69 20.98
N HIS A 55 8.42 3.84 21.02
CA HIS A 55 9.82 3.89 21.41
C HIS A 55 10.03 3.46 22.87
N GLU A 56 9.15 3.90 23.78
CA GLU A 56 9.19 3.51 25.19
C GLU A 56 8.82 2.04 25.43
N LEU A 57 7.96 1.45 24.59
CA LEU A 57 7.53 0.06 24.68
C LEU A 57 8.49 -0.92 23.98
N ARG A 58 9.24 -0.48 22.95
CA ARG A 58 10.24 -1.31 22.27
C ARG A 58 11.33 -1.81 23.22
N THR A 59 11.84 -0.95 24.08
CA THR A 59 12.90 -1.29 25.04
C THR A 59 12.50 -2.41 26.01
N PRO A 60 11.37 -2.32 26.75
CA PRO A 60 10.94 -3.40 27.63
C PRO A 60 10.49 -4.65 26.87
N LEU A 61 9.88 -4.53 25.67
CA LEU A 61 9.50 -5.70 24.87
C LEU A 61 10.70 -6.44 24.28
N ASN A 62 11.72 -5.72 23.82
CA ASN A 62 12.98 -6.34 23.38
C ASN A 62 13.71 -7.00 24.54
N GLY A 63 13.63 -6.43 25.75
CA GLY A 63 14.11 -7.08 26.97
C GLY A 63 13.37 -8.39 27.27
N LEU A 64 12.03 -8.38 27.21
CA LEU A 64 11.21 -9.57 27.39
C LEU A 64 11.50 -10.63 26.31
N LEU A 65 11.64 -10.21 25.06
CA LEU A 65 12.01 -11.11 23.95
C LEU A 65 13.38 -11.74 24.18
N GLY A 66 14.38 -10.95 24.58
CA GLY A 66 15.72 -11.46 24.88
C GLY A 66 15.71 -12.47 26.02
N VAL A 67 14.98 -12.20 27.10
CA VAL A 67 14.81 -13.16 28.21
C VAL A 67 14.09 -14.43 27.73
N ALA A 68 13.03 -14.30 26.93
CA ALA A 68 12.31 -15.45 26.39
C ALA A 68 13.19 -16.31 25.46
N GLN A 69 14.04 -15.69 24.65
CA GLN A 69 15.01 -16.38 23.79
C GLN A 69 16.09 -17.09 24.60
N LEU A 70 16.66 -16.44 25.63
CA LEU A 70 17.62 -17.08 26.55
C LEU A 70 16.99 -18.27 27.29
N MET A 71 15.74 -18.12 27.74
CA MET A 71 14.99 -19.23 28.35
C MET A 71 14.78 -20.38 27.37
N GLN A 72 14.53 -20.10 26.08
CA GLN A 72 14.43 -21.15 25.07
C GLN A 72 15.76 -21.83 24.79
N GLU A 73 16.87 -21.11 24.84
CA GLU A 73 18.22 -21.67 24.65
C GLU A 73 18.64 -22.55 25.82
N GLU A 74 18.35 -22.14 27.06
CA GLU A 74 18.74 -22.90 28.27
C GLU A 74 17.74 -24.02 28.63
N LEU A 75 16.43 -23.78 28.49
CA LEU A 75 15.36 -24.71 28.85
C LEU A 75 14.17 -24.57 27.88
N PRO A 76 14.20 -25.25 26.72
CA PRO A 76 13.10 -25.25 25.77
C PRO A 76 11.80 -25.67 26.46
N SER A 77 10.84 -24.76 26.53
CA SER A 77 9.54 -24.99 27.17
C SER A 77 8.42 -24.38 26.35
N GLU A 78 7.24 -24.99 26.41
CA GLU A 78 6.03 -24.46 25.75
C GLU A 78 5.70 -23.04 26.24
N ASN A 79 5.91 -22.78 27.54
CA ASN A 79 5.74 -21.46 28.14
C ASN A 79 6.70 -20.41 27.56
N GLY A 80 7.98 -20.76 27.39
CA GLY A 80 8.94 -19.82 26.80
C GLY A 80 8.63 -19.52 25.32
N MET A 81 8.15 -20.51 24.56
CA MET A 81 7.74 -20.32 23.16
C MET A 81 6.52 -19.42 23.07
N ALA A 82 5.56 -19.59 24.00
CA ALA A 82 4.39 -18.73 24.10
C ALA A 82 4.77 -17.28 24.47
N ILE A 83 5.68 -17.08 25.43
CA ILE A 83 6.15 -15.74 25.82
C ILE A 83 6.90 -15.05 24.67
N GLU A 84 7.80 -15.77 23.98
CA GLU A 84 8.51 -15.24 22.82
C GLU A 84 7.52 -14.85 21.70
N GLY A 85 6.55 -15.72 21.41
CA GLY A 85 5.50 -15.47 20.42
C GLY A 85 4.66 -14.23 20.76
N CYS A 86 4.27 -14.07 22.04
CA CYS A 86 3.54 -12.90 22.52
C CYS A 86 4.36 -11.62 22.39
N ALA A 87 5.64 -11.63 22.78
CA ALA A 87 6.52 -10.47 22.67
C ALA A 87 6.70 -10.03 21.20
N ARG A 88 6.92 -10.98 20.29
CA ARG A 88 7.01 -10.73 18.84
C ARG A 88 5.70 -10.16 18.27
N HIS A 89 4.57 -10.74 18.65
CA HIS A 89 3.27 -10.27 18.20
C HIS A 89 3.01 -8.83 18.66
N MET A 90 3.31 -8.52 19.92
CA MET A 90 3.10 -7.19 20.48
C MET A 90 4.00 -6.14 19.82
N LEU A 91 5.26 -6.46 19.52
CA LEU A 91 6.15 -5.61 18.73
C LEU A 91 5.58 -5.34 17.32
N ALA A 92 4.99 -6.35 16.67
CA ALA A 92 4.39 -6.20 15.34
C ALA A 92 3.13 -5.31 15.37
N VAL A 93 2.26 -5.48 16.38
CA VAL A 93 1.07 -4.64 16.57
C VAL A 93 1.46 -3.19 16.80
N ILE A 94 2.43 -2.94 17.70
CA ILE A 94 2.93 -1.59 17.98
C ILE A 94 3.56 -0.97 16.72
N GLY A 95 4.35 -1.74 15.96
CA GLY A 95 4.91 -1.30 14.69
C GLY A 95 3.83 -0.89 13.68
N THR A 96 2.76 -1.67 13.59
CA THR A 96 1.62 -1.39 12.71
C THR A 96 0.90 -0.11 13.12
N MET A 97 0.69 0.13 14.42
CA MET A 97 0.08 1.35 14.93
C MET A 97 0.90 2.61 14.61
N VAL A 98 2.23 2.53 14.73
CA VAL A 98 3.12 3.64 14.35
C VAL A 98 3.08 3.90 12.85
N ASN A 99 3.15 2.86 12.03
CA ASN A 99 3.09 3.03 10.58
C ASN A 99 1.76 3.65 10.14
N LEU A 100 0.64 3.22 10.74
CA LEU A 100 -0.67 3.82 10.49
C LEU A 100 -0.70 5.30 10.87
N SER A 101 -0.14 5.65 12.03
CA SER A 101 0.01 7.04 12.49
C SER A 101 0.81 7.88 11.49
N LYS A 102 1.96 7.39 11.03
CA LYS A 102 2.80 8.08 10.02
C LYS A 102 2.06 8.28 8.71
N ILE A 103 1.42 7.24 8.19
CA ILE A 103 0.64 7.31 6.94
C ILE A 103 -0.46 8.36 7.05
N GLN A 104 -1.11 8.51 8.20
CA GLN A 104 -2.16 9.51 8.39
C GLN A 104 -1.63 10.94 8.53
N THR A 105 -0.49 11.14 9.18
CA THR A 105 0.14 12.48 9.29
C THR A 105 0.83 12.92 8.01
N GLU A 106 1.38 11.97 7.26
CA GLU A 106 2.20 12.22 6.05
C GLU A 106 1.41 11.93 4.76
N TRP A 107 0.11 11.59 4.83
CA TRP A 107 -0.73 11.28 3.66
C TRP A 107 -0.68 12.38 2.58
N ASN A 108 -0.57 13.64 3.02
CA ASN A 108 -0.50 14.81 2.14
C ASN A 108 0.94 15.30 1.91
N ASP A 109 1.92 14.82 2.68
CA ASP A 109 3.33 15.21 2.64
C ASP A 109 4.20 13.97 2.36
N LEU A 110 3.92 13.28 1.23
CA LEU A 110 4.84 12.27 0.72
C LEU A 110 6.24 12.90 0.54
N PRO A 111 7.33 12.19 0.87
CA PRO A 111 8.67 12.71 0.68
C PRO A 111 8.84 13.29 -0.73
N GLU A 112 9.20 14.57 -0.80
CA GLU A 112 9.42 15.26 -2.07
C GLU A 112 10.59 14.63 -2.84
N TYR A 113 11.50 13.96 -2.10
CA TYR A 113 12.56 13.13 -2.64
C TYR A 113 11.99 11.81 -3.17
N ARG A 114 11.96 11.69 -4.50
CA ARG A 114 11.75 10.42 -5.19
C ARG A 114 12.98 10.06 -5.99
N GLU A 115 13.52 8.87 -5.75
CA GLU A 115 14.64 8.35 -6.52
C GLU A 115 14.20 7.30 -7.53
N TRP A 116 15.12 6.95 -8.44
CA TRP A 116 14.94 5.86 -9.37
C TRP A 116 15.34 4.55 -8.68
N VAL A 117 14.36 3.74 -8.31
CA VAL A 117 14.55 2.44 -7.69
C VAL A 117 14.53 1.36 -8.75
N SER A 118 15.59 0.57 -8.81
CA SER A 118 15.68 -0.61 -9.67
C SER A 118 14.80 -1.73 -9.13
N LEU A 119 13.76 -2.12 -9.87
CA LEU A 119 12.87 -3.20 -9.42
C LEU A 119 13.64 -4.53 -9.29
N HIS A 120 14.62 -4.77 -10.16
CA HIS A 120 15.49 -5.93 -10.07
C HIS A 120 16.22 -5.98 -8.72
N ASP A 121 16.83 -4.88 -8.31
CA ASP A 121 17.66 -4.85 -7.09
C ASP A 121 16.81 -4.98 -5.83
N LEU A 122 15.62 -4.35 -5.82
CA LEU A 122 14.63 -4.52 -4.76
C LEU A 122 14.17 -5.98 -4.64
N MET A 123 13.84 -6.62 -5.76
CA MET A 123 13.39 -8.02 -5.78
C MET A 123 14.49 -8.99 -5.34
N GLU A 124 15.75 -8.76 -5.73
CA GLU A 124 16.89 -9.56 -5.25
C GLU A 124 17.19 -9.33 -3.76
N GLN A 125 16.96 -8.13 -3.24
CA GLN A 125 17.06 -7.86 -1.80
C GLN A 125 15.98 -8.61 -1.01
N ILE A 126 14.72 -8.52 -1.43
CA ILE A 126 13.60 -9.27 -0.84
C ILE A 126 13.87 -10.78 -0.85
N LYS A 127 14.39 -11.30 -1.96
CA LYS A 127 14.77 -12.70 -2.09
C LYS A 127 15.83 -13.13 -1.08
N LYS A 128 16.88 -12.34 -0.87
CA LYS A 128 17.92 -12.63 0.14
C LYS A 128 17.31 -12.72 1.54
N ASP A 129 16.43 -11.79 1.87
CA ASP A 129 15.77 -11.71 3.17
C ASP A 129 14.77 -12.85 3.41
N LEU A 130 14.19 -13.39 2.34
CA LEU A 130 13.17 -14.45 2.41
C LEU A 130 13.74 -15.86 2.24
N ILE A 131 14.82 -16.05 1.49
CA ILE A 131 15.47 -17.36 1.30
C ILE A 131 15.85 -17.98 2.64
N PHE A 132 16.51 -17.21 3.51
CA PHE A 132 16.91 -17.71 4.82
C PHE A 132 15.71 -18.17 5.66
N ARG A 133 14.61 -17.39 5.61
CA ARG A 133 13.38 -17.72 6.33
C ARG A 133 12.63 -18.91 5.73
N ALA A 134 12.70 -19.07 4.41
CA ALA A 134 12.10 -20.19 3.68
C ALA A 134 12.85 -21.49 4.03
N ASP A 135 14.18 -21.46 4.04
CA ASP A 135 15.03 -22.60 4.39
C ASP A 135 14.77 -23.09 5.81
N LEU A 136 14.67 -22.17 6.78
CA LEU A 136 14.32 -22.50 8.17
C LEU A 136 12.98 -23.23 8.32
N ARG A 137 12.07 -23.06 7.35
CA ARG A 137 10.74 -23.67 7.33
C ARG A 137 10.59 -24.80 6.30
N GLY A 138 11.67 -25.17 5.61
CA GLY A 138 11.65 -26.16 4.54
C GLY A 138 10.77 -25.77 3.35
N LEU A 139 10.55 -24.46 3.13
CA LEU A 139 9.72 -23.93 2.06
C LEU A 139 10.57 -23.63 0.82
N LYS A 140 10.04 -23.96 -0.36
CA LYS A 140 10.67 -23.57 -1.63
C LYS A 140 10.30 -22.12 -1.96
N PHE A 141 11.30 -21.26 -2.12
CA PHE A 141 11.12 -19.87 -2.56
C PHE A 141 11.63 -19.69 -3.99
N GLU A 142 10.73 -19.30 -4.90
CA GLU A 142 11.06 -19.00 -6.29
C GLU A 142 10.67 -17.56 -6.61
N LEU A 143 11.58 -16.82 -7.24
CA LEU A 143 11.34 -15.45 -7.68
C LEU A 143 11.68 -15.34 -9.16
N SER A 144 10.70 -14.89 -9.95
CA SER A 144 10.82 -14.73 -11.41
C SER A 144 10.41 -13.32 -11.80
N HIS A 145 11.32 -12.60 -12.45
CA HIS A 145 11.00 -11.34 -13.10
C HIS A 145 11.76 -11.25 -14.43
N GLN A 146 11.12 -10.71 -15.46
CA GLN A 146 11.66 -10.73 -16.83
C GLN A 146 12.42 -9.45 -17.18
N ASP A 147 12.02 -8.32 -16.59
CA ASP A 147 12.60 -7.02 -16.89
C ASP A 147 13.61 -6.62 -15.81
N LYS A 148 14.88 -6.46 -16.22
CA LYS A 148 15.97 -5.99 -15.36
C LYS A 148 16.19 -4.48 -15.45
N SER A 149 15.53 -3.82 -16.39
CA SER A 149 15.67 -2.40 -16.67
C SER A 149 14.56 -1.55 -16.05
N LEU A 150 13.48 -2.20 -15.58
CA LEU A 150 12.35 -1.51 -14.99
C LEU A 150 12.77 -0.74 -13.73
N ARG A 151 12.54 0.58 -13.76
CA ARG A 151 12.81 1.49 -12.65
C ARG A 151 11.52 2.15 -12.21
N LEU A 152 11.29 2.17 -10.90
CA LEU A 152 10.16 2.85 -10.28
C LEU A 152 10.64 4.19 -9.71
N ARG A 153 9.75 5.18 -9.70
CA ARG A 153 10.03 6.47 -9.08
C ARG A 153 9.31 6.55 -7.74
N GLY A 154 10.07 6.40 -6.65
CA GLY A 154 9.51 6.33 -5.31
C GLY A 154 10.57 6.44 -4.23
N ASP A 155 10.18 6.01 -3.03
CA ASP A 155 11.04 5.91 -1.86
C ASP A 155 11.49 4.45 -1.71
N GLY A 156 12.79 4.18 -1.87
CA GLY A 156 13.33 2.83 -1.82
C GLY A 156 13.18 2.14 -0.46
N ASP A 157 13.08 2.91 0.62
CA ASP A 157 12.95 2.38 1.99
C ASP A 157 11.50 2.01 2.33
N HIS A 158 10.54 2.48 1.54
CA HIS A 158 9.10 2.30 1.77
C HIS A 158 8.34 1.67 0.57
N LEU A 159 9.07 1.11 -0.41
CA LEU A 159 8.55 0.41 -1.59
C LEU A 159 8.35 -1.10 -1.39
#